data_AF-A0A377BXT9-F1
#
_entry.id   AF-A0A377BXT9-F1
#
_cell.length_a   1.000
_cell.length_b   1.000
_cell.length_c   1.000
_cell.angle_alpha   90.00
_cell.angle_beta   90.00
_cell.angle_gamma   90.00
#
_symmetry.space_group_name_H-M   'P 1'
#
loop_
_entity.id
_entity.type
_entity.pdbx_description
1 polymer ?
#
loop_
_entity_poly.entity_id
_entity_poly.type
_entity_poly.pdbx_seq_one_letter_code
_entity_poly.pdbx_strand_id
1 'polypeptide(L)'
;MFNFEGGCYAKTIKLSKEAEPEIYNAIRRDALLENVTVREDGTIDFDDGSKTENTRVSYPIYHIDNIVKPVSKAGHATKVIFLTADAFGVLPPVSRLTADQTQYHFLSGFTRQTGRY
;
A
#
# COMPACT_ATOMS: atom_id res chain seq x y z
N MET A 1 -10.71 -3.71 16.07
CA MET A 1 -9.83 -4.06 14.93
C MET A 1 -8.40 -4.22 15.44
N PHE A 2 -7.62 -5.16 14.93
CA PHE A 2 -6.21 -5.33 15.34
C PHE A 2 -5.35 -5.73 14.15
N ASN A 3 -4.07 -5.32 14.16
CA ASN A 3 -3.10 -5.69 13.13
C ASN A 3 -2.49 -7.07 13.44
N PHE A 4 -2.26 -7.86 12.40
CA PHE A 4 -1.53 -9.13 12.53
C PHE A 4 -0.01 -8.95 12.43
N GLU A 5 0.43 -7.86 11.80
CA GLU A 5 1.84 -7.63 11.46
C GLU A 5 2.52 -6.63 12.41
N GLY A 6 3.86 -6.71 12.47
CA GLY A 6 4.73 -5.75 13.16
C GLY A 6 5.44 -4.76 12.22
N GLY A 7 5.09 -4.76 10.94
CA GLY A 7 5.72 -3.99 9.88
C GLY A 7 4.76 -3.67 8.75
N CYS A 8 5.29 -3.06 7.69
CA CYS A 8 4.58 -2.82 6.44
C CYS A 8 5.41 -3.35 5.27
N TYR A 9 4.74 -3.86 4.24
CA TYR A 9 5.36 -4.31 2.98
C TYR A 9 4.86 -3.47 1.81
N ALA A 10 5.46 -2.29 1.63
CA ALA A 10 5.00 -1.27 0.70
C ALA A 10 5.57 -1.47 -0.71
N LYS A 11 4.77 -1.13 -1.73
CA LYS A 11 5.22 -1.03 -3.13
C LYS A 11 5.99 0.26 -3.33
N THR A 12 7.07 0.25 -4.11
CA THR A 12 7.98 1.40 -4.26
C THR A 12 8.08 1.94 -5.68
N ILE A 13 7.40 1.34 -6.67
CA ILE A 13 7.42 1.85 -8.05
C ILE A 13 6.81 3.26 -8.09
N LYS A 14 7.53 4.21 -8.68
CA LYS A 14 7.19 5.65 -8.73
C LYS A 14 7.05 6.32 -7.35
N LEU A 15 7.70 5.77 -6.32
CA LEU A 15 7.72 6.37 -5.00
C LEU A 15 8.50 7.70 -5.05
N SER A 16 7.86 8.77 -4.58
CA SER A 16 8.51 10.07 -4.40
C SER A 16 8.29 10.59 -2.98
N LYS A 17 9.23 11.39 -2.49
CA LYS A 17 9.16 11.97 -1.15
C LYS A 17 8.03 12.99 -1.04
N GLU A 18 7.68 13.62 -2.16
CA GLU A 18 6.65 14.66 -2.25
C GLU A 18 5.25 14.05 -2.17
N ALA A 19 5.01 12.93 -2.85
CA ALA A 19 3.71 12.27 -2.86
C ALA A 19 3.49 11.40 -1.61
N GLU A 20 4.53 10.69 -1.15
CA GLU A 20 4.44 9.70 -0.08
C GLU A 20 5.56 9.87 0.97
N PRO A 21 5.60 11.02 1.68
CA PRO A 21 6.71 11.35 2.58
C PRO A 21 6.91 10.35 3.72
N GLU A 22 5.84 9.80 4.29
CA GLU A 22 5.93 8.87 5.41
C GLU A 22 6.57 7.54 4.99
N ILE A 23 6.14 6.98 3.86
CA ILE A 23 6.70 5.74 3.31
C ILE A 23 8.15 5.98 2.88
N TYR A 24 8.43 7.09 2.19
CA TYR A 24 9.79 7.42 1.77
C TYR A 24 10.75 7.53 2.96
N ASN A 25 10.35 8.26 4.01
CA ASN A 25 11.18 8.43 5.21
C ASN A 25 11.28 7.15 6.07
N ALA A 26 10.37 6.19 5.89
CA ALA A 26 10.47 4.86 6.49
C ALA A 26 11.60 4.02 5.89
N ILE A 27 12.08 4.36 4.69
CA ILE A 27 13.20 3.68 4.04
C ILE A 27 14.51 4.23 4.60
N ARG A 28 15.01 3.56 5.63
CA ARG A 28 16.29 3.85 6.30
C ARG A 28 16.89 2.55 6.84
N ARG A 29 18.03 2.62 7.54
CA ARG A 29 18.62 1.45 8.19
C ARG A 29 17.53 0.64 8.93
N ASP A 30 17.60 -0.68 8.81
CA ASP A 30 16.62 -1.64 9.34
C ASP A 30 15.34 -1.82 8.48
N ALA A 31 15.25 -1.13 7.33
CA ALA A 31 14.36 -1.49 6.22
C ALA A 31 15.08 -2.41 5.21
N LEU A 32 14.30 -3.22 4.48
CA LEU A 32 14.78 -4.12 3.44
C LEU A 32 14.11 -3.81 2.10
N LEU A 33 14.88 -3.30 1.15
CA LEU A 33 14.47 -3.05 -0.22
C LEU A 33 14.54 -4.33 -1.05
N GLU A 34 13.57 -4.51 -1.94
CA GLU A 34 13.45 -5.70 -2.80
C GLU A 34 13.23 -5.28 -4.26
N ASN A 35 14.08 -5.80 -5.14
CA ASN A 35 14.02 -5.63 -6.60
C ASN A 35 14.07 -4.19 -7.13
N VAL A 36 14.43 -3.20 -6.30
CA VAL A 36 14.70 -1.83 -6.76
C VAL A 36 15.98 -1.76 -7.59
N THR A 37 16.09 -0.70 -8.40
CA THR A 37 17.34 -0.36 -9.07
C THR A 37 18.14 0.59 -8.21
N VAL A 38 19.41 0.25 -7.99
CA VAL A 38 20.37 1.05 -7.24
C VAL A 38 21.44 1.50 -8.23
N ARG A 39 21.68 2.80 -8.31
CA ARG A 39 22.70 3.40 -9.16
C ARG A 39 24.09 3.20 -8.56
N GLU A 40 25.12 3.50 -9.35
CA GLU A 40 26.52 3.33 -8.94
C GLU A 40 26.89 4.15 -7.68
N ASP A 41 26.24 5.30 -7.48
CA ASP A 41 26.43 6.17 -6.32
C ASP A 41 25.63 5.72 -5.07
N GLY A 42 24.90 4.61 -5.16
CA GLY A 42 24.05 4.08 -4.11
C GLY A 42 22.66 4.72 -4.02
N THR A 43 22.34 5.71 -4.87
CA THR A 43 20.97 6.25 -4.95
C THR A 43 20.02 5.25 -5.57
N ILE A 44 18.76 5.28 -5.15
CA ILE A 44 17.73 4.36 -5.64
C ILE A 44 16.96 5.04 -6.76
N ASP A 45 16.72 4.30 -7.84
CA ASP A 45 15.79 4.67 -8.90
C ASP A 45 14.45 3.99 -8.65
N PHE A 46 13.49 4.72 -8.09
CA PHE A 46 12.13 4.22 -7.84
C PHE A 46 11.25 4.21 -9.09
N ASP A 47 11.66 4.87 -10.18
CA ASP A 47 10.91 4.90 -11.43
C ASP A 47 11.27 3.73 -12.36
N ASP A 48 12.40 3.07 -12.12
CA ASP A 48 12.85 1.92 -12.91
C ASP A 48 12.08 0.63 -12.56
N GLY A 49 11.16 0.27 -13.45
CA GLY A 49 10.41 -0.99 -13.42
C GLY A 49 10.99 -2.11 -14.28
N SER A 50 12.21 -1.97 -14.81
CA SER A 50 12.80 -2.91 -15.79
C SER A 50 12.91 -4.36 -15.27
N LYS A 51 13.18 -4.54 -13.97
CA LYS A 51 13.14 -5.86 -13.30
C LYS A 51 11.71 -6.31 -13.05
N THR A 52 10.89 -5.41 -12.51
CA THR A 52 9.47 -5.63 -12.21
C THR A 52 8.81 -4.30 -11.82
N GLU A 53 7.52 -4.13 -12.13
CA GLU A 53 6.73 -3.03 -11.57
C GLU A 53 6.34 -3.27 -10.11
N ASN A 54 6.57 -4.46 -9.53
CA ASN A 54 6.28 -4.79 -8.14
C ASN A 54 7.53 -4.67 -7.26
N THR A 55 8.30 -3.59 -7.42
CA THR A 55 9.38 -3.26 -6.48
C THR A 55 8.81 -2.96 -5.10
N ARG A 56 9.54 -3.36 -4.05
CA ARG A 56 9.01 -3.41 -2.69
C ARG A 56 10.02 -2.94 -1.66
N VAL A 57 9.50 -2.59 -0.49
CA VAL A 57 10.27 -2.39 0.74
C VAL A 57 9.51 -2.96 1.93
N SER A 58 10.19 -3.67 2.81
CA SER A 58 9.68 -4.00 4.14
C SER A 58 10.36 -3.14 5.20
N TYR A 59 9.60 -2.66 6.17
CA TYR A 59 10.12 -1.92 7.31
C TYR A 59 9.25 -2.18 8.54
N PRO A 60 9.83 -2.16 9.75
CA PRO A 60 9.05 -2.31 10.97
C PRO A 60 8.13 -1.11 11.16
N ILE A 61 6.96 -1.33 11.77
CA ILE A 61 5.86 -0.35 11.79
C ILE A 61 6.27 0.95 12.49
N TYR A 62 7.19 0.86 13.46
CA TYR A 62 7.73 2.02 14.17
C TYR A 62 8.61 2.94 13.29
N HIS A 63 8.85 2.57 12.02
CA HIS A 63 9.46 3.50 11.06
C HIS A 63 8.54 4.67 10.70
N ILE A 64 7.22 4.48 10.87
CA ILE A 64 6.19 5.50 10.74
C ILE A 64 5.92 6.12 12.11
N ASP A 65 5.88 7.45 12.17
CA ASP A 65 5.73 8.17 13.43
C ASP A 65 4.29 8.11 13.96
N ASN A 66 3.31 8.32 13.07
CA ASN A 66 1.89 8.40 13.41
C ASN A 66 1.22 7.02 13.38
N ILE A 67 1.54 6.19 14.37
CA ILE A 67 0.96 4.84 14.52
C ILE A 67 0.35 4.63 15.90
N VAL A 68 -0.57 3.66 15.98
CA VAL A 68 -1.11 3.22 17.27
C VAL A 68 -0.04 2.42 18.03
N LYS A 69 0.25 2.86 19.26
CA LYS A 69 1.21 2.27 20.20
C LYS A 69 0.56 2.10 21.59
N PRO A 70 1.03 1.18 22.45
CA PRO A 70 2.13 0.23 22.23
C PRO A 70 1.73 -1.01 21.42
N VAL A 71 0.43 -1.25 21.24
CA VAL A 71 -0.11 -2.40 20.48
C VAL A 71 -0.97 -1.86 19.35
N SER A 72 -0.75 -2.35 18.13
CA SER A 72 -1.50 -1.94 16.93
C SER A 72 -2.92 -2.51 16.92
N LYS A 73 -3.80 -1.97 17.76
CA LYS A 73 -5.23 -2.31 17.86
C LYS A 73 -6.09 -1.09 18.18
N ALA A 74 -7.34 -1.12 17.72
CA ALA A 74 -8.34 -0.07 17.92
C ALA A 74 -9.75 -0.67 18.13
N GLY A 75 -10.75 0.19 18.34
CA GLY A 75 -12.15 -0.19 18.51
C GLY A 75 -12.80 -0.83 17.28
N HIS A 76 -14.12 -0.95 17.30
CA HIS A 76 -14.89 -1.45 16.15
C HIS A 76 -14.84 -0.45 14.99
N ALA A 77 -14.74 -0.97 13.76
CA ALA A 77 -14.79 -0.13 12.56
C ALA A 77 -16.20 0.42 12.36
N THR A 78 -16.32 1.74 12.23
CA THR A 78 -17.59 2.43 11.92
C THR A 78 -17.71 2.80 10.43
N LYS A 79 -16.63 2.61 9.68
CA LYS A 79 -16.53 2.81 8.23
C LYS A 79 -15.80 1.62 7.61
N VAL A 80 -16.35 1.09 6.52
CA VAL A 80 -15.74 0.05 5.69
C VAL A 80 -15.64 0.63 4.29
N ILE A 81 -14.44 0.57 3.70
CA ILE A 81 -14.15 1.10 2.36
C ILE A 81 -13.66 -0.06 1.51
N PHE A 82 -14.28 -0.24 0.33
CA PHE A 82 -13.79 -1.17 -0.69
C PHE A 82 -13.04 -0.38 -1.75
N LEU A 83 -11.76 -0.72 -1.95
CA LEU A 83 -10.93 -0.13 -2.99
C LEU A 83 -11.01 -1.01 -4.24
N THR A 84 -11.34 -0.41 -5.36
CA THR A 84 -11.41 -1.08 -6.67
C THR A 84 -10.58 -0.30 -7.69
N ALA A 85 -9.71 -1.00 -8.41
CA ALA A 85 -9.00 -0.45 -9.55
C ALA A 85 -9.79 -0.80 -10.82
N ASP A 86 -10.82 -0.01 -11.12
CA ASP A 86 -11.66 -0.20 -12.30
C ASP A 86 -10.98 0.31 -13.57
N ALA A 87 -10.45 -0.61 -14.38
CA ALA A 87 -9.80 -0.30 -15.64
C ALA A 87 -10.78 0.06 -16.76
N PHE A 88 -12.08 -0.24 -16.60
CA PHE A 88 -13.11 0.09 -17.59
C PHE A 88 -13.66 1.51 -17.41
N GLY A 89 -13.39 2.15 -16.28
CA GLY A 89 -13.81 3.53 -15.99
C GLY A 89 -15.33 3.69 -15.89
N VAL A 90 -16.03 2.64 -15.45
CA VAL A 90 -17.49 2.60 -15.35
C VAL A 90 -17.96 3.00 -13.95
N LEU A 91 -17.24 2.55 -12.92
CA LEU A 91 -17.60 2.84 -11.53
C LEU A 91 -17.34 4.32 -11.20
N PRO A 92 -18.26 4.97 -10.46
CA PRO A 92 -18.02 6.33 -9.99
C PRO A 92 -16.86 6.37 -8.98
N PRO A 93 -16.19 7.52 -8.79
CA PRO A 93 -15.06 7.65 -7.87
C PRO A 93 -15.39 7.26 -6.41
N VAL A 94 -16.65 7.45 -5.99
CA VAL A 94 -17.14 7.04 -4.67
C VAL A 94 -18.62 6.69 -4.76
N SER A 95 -19.02 5.65 -4.02
CA SER A 95 -20.43 5.28 -3.84
C SER A 95 -20.71 4.88 -2.40
N ARG A 96 -21.88 5.30 -1.89
CA ARG A 96 -22.38 4.85 -0.59
C ARG A 96 -23.26 3.63 -0.80
N LEU A 97 -22.78 2.47 -0.36
CA LEU A 97 -23.47 1.20 -0.57
C LEU A 97 -24.57 0.98 0.46
N THR A 98 -25.62 0.27 0.05
CA THR A 98 -26.59 -0.36 0.96
C THR A 98 -25.98 -1.63 1.60
N ALA A 99 -26.70 -2.24 2.55
CA ALA A 99 -26.26 -3.49 3.17
C ALA A 99 -26.14 -4.64 2.15
N ASP A 100 -27.11 -4.78 1.25
CA ASP A 100 -27.10 -5.82 0.22
C ASP A 100 -25.99 -5.59 -0.81
N GLN A 101 -25.79 -4.34 -1.24
CA GLN A 101 -24.68 -3.97 -2.11
C GLN A 101 -23.33 -4.23 -1.45
N THR A 102 -23.22 -4.01 -0.14
CA THR A 102 -21.99 -4.30 0.61
C THR A 102 -21.64 -5.79 0.54
N GLN A 103 -22.63 -6.67 0.80
CA GLN A 103 -22.43 -8.11 0.69
C GLN A 103 -22.09 -8.53 -0.75
N TYR A 104 -22.84 -8.01 -1.72
CA TYR A 104 -22.64 -8.32 -3.14
C TYR A 104 -21.23 -7.94 -3.61
N HIS A 105 -20.80 -6.70 -3.38
CA HIS A 105 -19.49 -6.22 -3.83
C HIS A 105 -18.34 -6.89 -3.07
N PHE A 106 -18.54 -7.19 -1.79
CA PHE A 106 -17.55 -7.92 -1.00
C PHE A 106 -17.30 -9.32 -1.56
N LEU A 107 -18.38 -10.07 -1.84
CA LEU A 107 -18.29 -11.41 -2.42
C LEU A 107 -17.79 -11.39 -3.87
N SER A 108 -18.15 -10.37 -4.65
CA SER A 108 -17.72 -10.24 -6.04
C SER A 108 -16.23 -9.91 -6.16
N GLY A 109 -15.68 -9.13 -5.24
CA GLY A 109 -14.25 -8.78 -5.21
C GLY A 109 -13.73 -8.10 -6.48
N PHE A 110 -14.59 -7.37 -7.21
CA PHE A 110 -14.23 -6.78 -8.50
C PHE A 110 -13.13 -5.72 -8.34
N THR A 111 -11.94 -6.04 -8.82
CA THR A 111 -10.78 -5.15 -8.88
C THR A 111 -9.77 -5.69 -9.88
N ARG A 112 -8.84 -4.86 -10.34
CA ARG A 112 -7.75 -5.30 -11.23
C ARG A 112 -6.56 -5.80 -10.42
N GLN A 113 -6.00 -6.94 -10.84
CA GLN A 113 -4.68 -7.38 -10.38
C GLN A 113 -3.61 -6.44 -10.94
N THR A 114 -2.89 -5.75 -10.07
CA THR A 114 -1.73 -4.93 -10.46
C THR A 114 -0.47 -5.77 -10.24
N GLY A 115 0.21 -6.17 -11.33
CA GLY A 115 1.45 -6.99 -11.23
C GLY A 115 1.63 -8.13 -12.24
N ARG A 116 0.76 -8.27 -13.25
CA ARG A 116 1.05 -9.08 -14.45
C ARG A 116 0.83 -8.21 -15.69
N TYR A 117 1.68 -8.45 -16.70
CA TYR A 117 1.74 -7.82 -18.02
C TYR A 117 0.39 -7.35 -18.57
#